data_AF-A0A7J4R000-F1
#
_entry.id   AF-A0A7J4R000-F1
#
_cell.length_a   1.000
_cell.length_b   1.000
_cell.length_c   1.000
_cell.angle_alpha   90.00
_cell.angle_beta   90.00
_cell.angle_gamma   90.00
#
_symmetry.space_group_name_H-M   'P 1'
#
loop_
_entity.id
_entity.type
_entity.pdbx_description
1 polymer ?
#
loop_
_entity_poly.entity_id
_entity_poly.type
_entity_poly.pdbx_seq_one_letter_code
_entity_poly.pdbx_strand_id
1 'polypeptide(L)'
;EENIRRDLVETLLQEAPSAPSFTTDSEFETILGQMIDRFTISQSEASIVSRRRGRIWELVGLDDKRIVVSDAQRDRLRYIVIRDLIRNGPLETLLSDEMLEDIHSVGLKHIHMDHKVFGMVTSNIRFREREILTRYLRAMSERIG
;
A
#
# COMPACT_ATOMS: atom_id res chain seq x y z
N GLU A 1 -9.61 7.82 5.90
CA GLU A 1 -8.97 6.75 5.10
C GLU A 1 -7.48 6.66 5.40
N GLU A 2 -6.76 7.79 5.44
CA GLU A 2 -5.33 7.82 5.76
C GLU A 2 -4.95 7.14 7.10
N ASN A 3 -5.75 7.33 8.16
CA ASN A 3 -5.52 6.65 9.44
C ASN A 3 -5.67 5.12 9.32
N ILE A 4 -6.74 4.64 8.68
CA ILE A 4 -6.99 3.21 8.45
C ILE A 4 -5.82 2.57 7.69
N ARG A 5 -5.31 3.27 6.67
CA ARG A 5 -4.13 2.83 5.93
C ARG A 5 -2.90 2.71 6.82
N ARG A 6 -2.62 3.74 7.63
CA ARG A 6 -1.47 3.76 8.54
C ARG A 6 -1.56 2.60 9.54
N ASP A 7 -2.72 2.41 10.15
CA ASP A 7 -2.95 1.38 11.16
C ASP A 7 -2.81 -0.03 10.55
N LEU A 8 -3.28 -0.21 9.30
CA LEU A 8 -3.08 -1.46 8.56
C LEU A 8 -1.60 -1.71 8.28
N VAL A 9 -0.88 -0.71 7.76
CA VAL A 9 0.56 -0.85 7.46
C VAL A 9 1.36 -1.15 8.72
N GLU A 10 1.06 -0.49 9.84
CA GLU A 10 1.73 -0.75 11.11
C GLU A 10 1.47 -2.19 11.60
N THR A 11 0.22 -2.66 11.50
CA THR A 11 -0.14 -4.03 11.84
C THR A 11 0.60 -5.03 10.94
N LEU A 12 0.67 -4.78 9.64
CA LEU A 12 1.40 -5.63 8.69
C LEU A 12 2.90 -5.70 9.03
N LEU A 13 3.51 -4.56 9.40
CA LEU A 13 4.93 -4.51 9.78
C LEU A 13 5.21 -5.26 11.10
N GLN A 14 4.32 -5.16 12.08
CA GLN A 14 4.46 -5.91 13.35
C GLN A 14 4.38 -7.42 13.14
N GLU A 15 3.55 -7.87 12.19
CA GLU A 15 3.31 -9.29 11.94
C GLU A 15 4.25 -9.87 10.87
N ALA A 16 4.99 -9.00 10.15
CA ALA A 16 5.96 -9.39 9.12
C ALA A 16 7.02 -10.42 9.60
N PRO A 17 7.55 -10.39 10.84
CA PRO A 17 8.50 -11.40 11.32
C PRO A 17 7.92 -12.82 11.40
N SER A 18 6.59 -12.93 11.49
CA SER A 18 5.88 -14.22 11.53
C SER A 18 5.46 -14.73 10.15
N ALA A 19 5.61 -13.90 9.12
CA ALA A 19 5.27 -14.24 7.75
C ALA A 19 6.31 -15.22 7.16
N PRO A 20 5.88 -16.11 6.24
CA PRO A 20 6.83 -16.96 5.52
C PRO A 20 7.83 -16.12 4.72
N SER A 21 9.05 -16.63 4.57
CA SER A 21 10.05 -16.00 3.71
C SER A 21 9.60 -16.04 2.25
N PHE A 22 9.92 -15.00 1.51
CA PHE A 22 9.65 -14.88 0.07
C PHE A 22 10.96 -14.69 -0.70
N THR A 23 10.95 -15.08 -1.97
CA THR A 23 12.11 -14.91 -2.86
C THR A 23 11.78 -14.13 -4.12
N THR A 24 10.49 -14.04 -4.47
CA THR A 24 10.02 -13.32 -5.65
C THR A 24 8.93 -12.31 -5.30
N ASP A 25 8.79 -11.27 -6.13
CA ASP A 25 7.75 -10.25 -5.97
C ASP A 25 6.33 -10.87 -5.99
N SER A 26 6.08 -11.88 -6.82
CA SER A 26 4.77 -12.56 -6.89
C SER A 26 4.43 -13.36 -5.63
N GLU A 27 5.41 -14.02 -5.03
CA GLU A 27 5.25 -14.67 -3.73
C GLU A 27 4.94 -13.63 -2.65
N PHE A 28 5.66 -12.51 -2.67
CA PHE A 28 5.46 -11.43 -1.71
C PHE A 28 4.07 -10.78 -1.86
N GLU A 29 3.60 -10.54 -3.09
CA GLU A 29 2.23 -10.06 -3.36
C GLU A 29 1.16 -11.00 -2.78
N THR A 30 1.37 -12.31 -2.92
CA THR A 30 0.45 -13.33 -2.41
C THR A 30 0.39 -13.32 -0.89
N ILE A 31 1.56 -13.30 -0.22
CA ILE A 31 1.66 -13.27 1.24
C ILE A 31 1.03 -11.99 1.79
N LEU A 32 1.37 -10.84 1.20
CA LEU A 32 0.85 -9.54 1.62
C LEU A 32 -0.68 -9.47 1.44
N GLY A 33 -1.19 -10.01 0.32
CA GLY A 33 -2.62 -10.16 0.08
C GLY A 33 -3.32 -10.97 1.18
N GLN A 34 -2.76 -12.13 1.55
CA GLN A 34 -3.30 -12.96 2.65
C GLN A 34 -3.28 -12.24 4.00
N MET A 35 -2.23 -11.47 4.29
CA MET A 35 -2.14 -10.69 5.52
C MET A 35 -3.22 -9.59 5.56
N ILE A 36 -3.39 -8.83 4.47
CA ILE A 36 -4.44 -7.81 4.36
C ILE A 36 -5.81 -8.46 4.57
N ASP A 37 -6.04 -9.62 3.94
CA ASP A 37 -7.30 -10.35 4.04
C ASP A 37 -7.58 -10.87 5.47
N ARG A 38 -6.52 -11.20 6.23
CA ARG A 38 -6.61 -11.65 7.63
C ARG A 38 -6.89 -10.51 8.60
N PHE A 39 -6.34 -9.32 8.35
CA PHE A 39 -6.44 -8.16 9.24
C PHE A 39 -7.51 -7.15 8.84
N THR A 40 -8.29 -7.42 7.79
CA THR A 40 -9.44 -6.61 7.39
C THR A 40 -10.74 -7.41 7.49
N ILE A 41 -11.78 -6.80 8.05
CA ILE A 41 -13.12 -7.40 8.17
C ILE A 41 -14.18 -6.46 7.61
N SER A 42 -15.21 -7.02 6.95
CA SER A 42 -16.27 -6.21 6.34
C SER A 42 -17.21 -5.62 7.39
N GLN A 43 -17.74 -4.41 7.16
CA GLN A 43 -18.70 -3.77 8.08
C GLN A 43 -19.97 -4.60 8.34
N SER A 44 -20.43 -5.35 7.33
CA SER A 44 -21.56 -6.28 7.43
C SER A 44 -21.26 -7.43 8.41
N GLU A 45 -20.04 -7.97 8.37
CA GLU A 45 -19.56 -9.01 9.28
C GLU A 45 -19.32 -8.48 10.70
N ALA A 46 -18.91 -7.21 10.84
CA ALA A 46 -18.69 -6.57 12.14
C ALA A 46 -19.96 -6.59 13.01
N SER A 47 -21.15 -6.46 12.42
CA SER A 47 -22.42 -6.49 13.15
C SER A 47 -22.79 -7.88 13.72
N ILE A 48 -22.33 -8.96 13.06
CA ILE A 48 -22.54 -10.36 13.48
C ILE A 48 -21.48 -10.77 14.50
N VAL A 49 -20.24 -10.32 14.27
CA VAL A 49 -19.08 -10.63 15.09
C VAL A 49 -19.12 -9.86 16.42
N SER A 50 -19.54 -8.60 16.43
CA SER A 50 -19.57 -7.74 17.63
C SER A 50 -20.45 -8.31 18.75
N ARG A 51 -21.59 -8.95 18.44
CA ARG A 51 -22.49 -9.52 19.48
C ARG A 51 -21.99 -10.83 20.11
N ARG A 52 -21.16 -11.61 19.42
CA ARG A 52 -20.62 -12.90 19.93
C ARG A 52 -19.19 -12.81 20.46
N ARG A 53 -18.40 -11.84 20.00
CA ARG A 53 -16.93 -11.87 20.13
C ARG A 53 -16.36 -10.89 21.16
N GLY A 54 -17.06 -9.80 21.46
CA GLY A 54 -16.64 -8.84 22.51
C GLY A 54 -16.39 -9.52 23.86
N ARG A 55 -17.30 -10.41 24.30
CA ARG A 55 -17.16 -11.13 25.58
C ARG A 55 -16.04 -12.17 25.64
N ILE A 56 -15.53 -12.67 24.51
CA ILE A 56 -14.54 -13.77 24.53
C ILE A 56 -13.11 -13.21 24.44
N TRP A 57 -12.87 -12.20 23.60
CA TRP A 57 -11.54 -11.60 23.46
C TRP A 57 -11.20 -10.66 24.63
N GLU A 58 -12.19 -9.96 25.19
CA GLU A 58 -12.07 -9.19 26.43
C GLU A 58 -11.74 -10.09 27.65
N LEU A 59 -12.17 -11.37 27.62
CA LEU A 59 -11.88 -12.37 28.65
C LEU A 59 -10.48 -12.98 28.55
N VAL A 60 -9.84 -12.94 27.36
CA VAL A 60 -8.52 -13.55 27.10
C VAL A 60 -7.42 -12.47 27.02
N GLY A 61 -7.76 -11.19 27.11
CA GLY A 61 -6.79 -10.08 27.15
C GLY A 61 -5.97 -9.92 25.86
N LEU A 62 -6.48 -10.41 24.73
CA LEU A 62 -5.84 -10.30 23.42
C LEU A 62 -6.48 -9.16 22.63
N ASP A 63 -5.68 -8.17 22.25
CA ASP A 63 -6.10 -7.07 21.36
C ASP A 63 -6.49 -7.62 19.99
N ASP A 64 -7.73 -7.38 19.57
CA ASP A 64 -8.18 -7.69 18.21
C ASP A 64 -7.63 -6.62 17.25
N LYS A 65 -6.49 -6.92 16.62
CA LYS A 65 -5.82 -6.02 15.66
C LYS A 65 -6.54 -5.89 14.31
N ARG A 66 -7.74 -6.45 14.15
CA ARG A 66 -8.48 -6.42 12.87
C ARG A 66 -9.15 -5.07 12.65
N ILE A 67 -9.06 -4.58 11.43
CA ILE A 67 -9.57 -3.27 11.04
C ILE A 67 -10.88 -3.46 10.25
N VAL A 68 -11.93 -2.76 10.69
CA VAL A 68 -13.22 -2.79 10.01
C VAL A 68 -13.18 -1.87 8.80
N VAL A 69 -13.45 -2.43 7.62
CA VAL A 69 -13.45 -1.72 6.34
C VAL A 69 -14.66 -2.15 5.51
N SER A 70 -15.07 -1.35 4.53
CA SER A 70 -15.97 -1.83 3.46
C SER A 70 -15.18 -2.59 2.40
N ASP A 71 -15.86 -3.39 1.58
CA ASP A 71 -15.20 -4.18 0.52
C ASP A 71 -14.47 -3.25 -0.47
N ALA A 72 -15.11 -2.15 -0.88
CA ALA A 72 -14.48 -1.13 -1.73
C ALA A 72 -13.24 -0.48 -1.09
N GLN A 73 -13.22 -0.32 0.25
CA GLN A 73 -12.04 0.17 0.96
C GLN A 73 -10.95 -0.89 1.02
N ARG A 74 -11.30 -2.15 1.23
CA ARG A 74 -10.34 -3.27 1.24
C ARG A 74 -9.62 -3.39 -0.09
N ASP A 75 -10.33 -3.29 -1.20
CA ASP A 75 -9.74 -3.35 -2.55
C ASP A 75 -8.77 -2.19 -2.78
N ARG A 76 -9.15 -0.97 -2.39
CA ARG A 76 -8.27 0.21 -2.48
C ARG A 76 -7.04 0.07 -1.59
N LEU A 77 -7.21 -0.38 -0.35
CA LEU A 77 -6.10 -0.59 0.58
C LEU A 77 -5.14 -1.65 0.04
N ARG A 78 -5.66 -2.74 -0.52
CA ARG A 78 -4.87 -3.79 -1.18
C ARG A 78 -4.03 -3.21 -2.31
N TYR A 79 -4.65 -2.45 -3.21
CA TYR A 79 -3.93 -1.78 -4.29
C TYR A 79 -2.84 -0.85 -3.78
N ILE A 80 -3.16 0.04 -2.83
CA ILE A 80 -2.20 1.03 -2.31
C ILE A 80 -1.02 0.35 -1.61
N VAL A 81 -1.28 -0.65 -0.77
CA VAL A 81 -0.24 -1.35 0.00
C VAL A 81 0.68 -2.14 -0.93
N ILE A 82 0.15 -2.87 -1.91
CA ILE A 82 0.97 -3.59 -2.90
C ILE A 82 1.78 -2.60 -3.74
N ARG A 83 1.15 -1.52 -4.21
CA ARG A 83 1.81 -0.47 -4.99
C ARG A 83 2.99 0.14 -4.24
N ASP A 84 2.79 0.46 -2.97
CA ASP A 84 3.78 1.18 -2.16
C ASP A 84 4.90 0.28 -1.60
N LEU A 85 4.61 -0.99 -1.30
CA LEU A 85 5.60 -1.92 -0.71
C LEU A 85 6.33 -2.79 -1.74
N ILE A 86 5.70 -3.12 -2.87
CA ILE A 86 6.23 -4.10 -3.84
C ILE A 86 6.57 -3.45 -5.18
N ARG A 87 5.83 -2.42 -5.59
CA ARG A 87 5.97 -1.82 -6.93
C ARG A 87 6.72 -0.49 -6.89
N ASN A 88 6.49 0.39 -7.87
CA ASN A 88 7.16 1.68 -7.99
C ASN A 88 6.42 2.80 -7.23
N GLY A 89 5.71 2.47 -6.14
CA GLY A 89 5.04 3.41 -5.26
C GLY A 89 4.17 4.44 -6.01
N PRO A 90 4.32 5.76 -5.72
CA PRO A 90 3.46 6.77 -6.31
C PRO A 90 3.62 6.93 -7.82
N LEU A 91 4.70 6.41 -8.40
CA LEU A 91 4.98 6.48 -9.84
C LEU A 91 4.44 5.31 -10.64
N GLU A 92 3.97 4.24 -9.98
CA GLU A 92 3.45 3.04 -10.64
C GLU A 92 2.35 3.36 -11.67
N THR A 93 1.47 4.31 -11.35
CA THR A 93 0.37 4.69 -12.25
C THR A 93 0.87 5.36 -13.52
N LEU A 94 1.97 6.12 -13.43
CA LEU A 94 2.58 6.76 -14.59
C LEU A 94 3.39 5.75 -15.41
N LEU A 95 4.12 4.86 -14.74
CA LEU A 95 4.90 3.82 -15.40
C LEU A 95 4.04 2.78 -16.13
N SER A 96 2.79 2.61 -15.70
CA SER A 96 1.82 1.71 -16.35
C SER A 96 1.13 2.35 -17.56
N ASP A 97 1.32 3.65 -17.82
CA ASP A 97 0.67 4.37 -18.91
C ASP A 97 1.54 4.33 -20.18
N GLU A 98 1.11 3.55 -21.17
CA GLU A 98 1.81 3.41 -22.46
C GLU A 98 1.86 4.71 -23.28
N MET A 99 1.07 5.71 -22.96
CA MET A 99 1.07 7.00 -23.66
C MET A 99 2.16 7.96 -23.17
N LEU A 100 2.81 7.65 -22.05
CA LEU A 100 3.95 8.41 -21.53
C LEU A 100 5.24 7.86 -22.14
N GLU A 101 6.06 8.76 -22.69
CA GLU A 101 7.39 8.45 -23.22
C GLU A 101 8.44 8.60 -22.13
N ASP A 102 8.43 9.76 -21.46
CA ASP A 102 9.40 10.11 -20.42
C ASP A 102 8.72 10.57 -19.13
N ILE A 103 9.33 10.25 -17.99
CA ILE A 103 8.92 10.73 -16.66
C ILE A 103 10.09 11.46 -16.00
N HIS A 104 9.89 12.73 -15.68
CA HIS A 104 10.90 13.61 -15.09
C HIS A 104 10.52 13.98 -13.65
N SER A 105 11.36 13.56 -12.70
CA SER A 105 11.29 13.98 -11.30
C SER A 105 12.44 14.93 -10.97
N VAL A 106 12.13 16.19 -10.63
CA VAL A 106 13.13 17.21 -10.26
C VAL A 106 12.95 17.63 -8.81
N GLY A 107 13.63 16.91 -7.92
CA GLY A 107 13.56 17.14 -6.48
C GLY A 107 12.14 16.97 -5.93
N LEU A 108 11.64 17.97 -5.20
CA LEU A 108 10.29 17.97 -4.59
C LEU A 108 9.22 18.65 -5.46
N LYS A 109 9.57 19.03 -6.69
CA LYS A 109 8.60 19.60 -7.63
C LYS A 109 7.63 18.51 -8.09
N HIS A 110 6.56 18.96 -8.74
CA HIS A 110 5.65 18.04 -9.42
C HIS A 110 6.39 17.26 -10.49
N ILE A 111 5.92 16.05 -10.72
CA ILE A 111 6.46 15.16 -11.73
C ILE A 111 5.98 15.66 -13.09
N HIS A 112 6.94 15.94 -13.96
CA HIS A 112 6.70 16.27 -15.36
C HIS A 112 6.80 15.01 -16.19
N MET A 113 6.11 14.96 -17.33
CA MET A 113 6.15 13.82 -18.23
C MET A 113 6.01 14.29 -19.66
N ASP A 114 6.55 13.51 -20.58
CA ASP A 114 6.30 13.67 -22.00
C ASP A 114 5.23 12.68 -22.44
N HIS A 115 4.11 13.19 -22.95
CA HIS A 115 2.99 12.38 -23.42
C HIS A 115 2.94 12.40 -24.95
N LYS A 116 2.85 11.22 -25.59
CA LYS A 116 2.88 11.02 -27.05
C LYS A 116 2.05 12.02 -27.86
N VAL A 117 0.88 12.38 -27.33
CA VAL A 117 -0.07 13.30 -28.00
C VAL A 117 0.03 14.74 -27.49
N PHE A 118 0.34 14.95 -26.21
CA PHE A 118 0.18 16.24 -25.54
C PHE A 118 1.52 16.97 -25.31
N GLY A 119 2.64 16.30 -25.58
CA GLY A 119 3.97 16.78 -25.25
C GLY A 119 4.17 16.86 -23.74
N MET A 120 4.92 17.88 -23.30
CA MET A 120 5.26 18.05 -21.89
C MET A 120 4.05 18.45 -21.04
N VAL A 121 3.67 17.59 -20.10
CA VAL A 121 2.58 17.83 -19.13
C VAL A 121 3.09 17.68 -17.69
N THR A 122 2.36 18.30 -16.74
CA THR A 122 2.70 18.28 -15.31
C THR A 122 1.64 17.53 -14.53
N SER A 123 2.05 16.59 -13.69
CA SER A 123 1.12 15.79 -12.88
C SER A 123 0.75 16.48 -11.56
N ASN A 124 -0.26 15.92 -10.89
CA ASN A 124 -0.59 16.23 -9.50
C ASN A 124 0.27 15.44 -8.48
N ILE A 125 1.20 14.60 -8.94
CA ILE A 125 2.06 13.75 -8.11
C ILE A 125 3.35 14.53 -7.81
N ARG A 126 3.75 14.51 -6.53
CA ARG A 126 5.03 15.05 -6.07
C ARG A 126 5.50 14.35 -4.81
N PHE A 127 6.82 14.32 -4.61
CA PHE A 127 7.39 13.98 -3.32
C PHE A 127 7.23 15.17 -2.37
N ARG A 128 6.52 14.97 -1.25
CA ARG A 128 6.26 16.05 -0.28
C ARG A 128 7.47 16.35 0.60
N GLU A 129 8.29 15.34 0.86
CA GLU A 129 9.41 15.37 1.79
C GLU A 129 10.66 14.77 1.14
N ARG A 130 11.85 15.25 1.52
CA ARG A 130 13.12 14.77 0.94
C ARG A 130 13.39 13.34 1.34
N GLU A 131 13.01 12.97 2.55
CA GLU A 131 13.16 11.65 3.14
C GLU A 131 12.44 10.60 2.29
N ILE A 132 11.23 10.94 1.81
CA ILE A 132 10.43 10.08 0.94
C ILE A 132 11.11 9.95 -0.44
N LEU A 133 11.56 11.06 -1.03
CA LEU A 133 12.28 11.04 -2.30
C LEU A 133 13.56 10.19 -2.21
N THR A 134 14.37 10.40 -1.17
CA THR A 134 15.61 9.64 -0.95
C THR A 134 15.33 8.15 -0.78
N ARG A 135 14.30 7.78 0.00
CA ARG A 135 13.90 6.38 0.16
C ARG A 135 13.46 5.77 -1.16
N TYR A 136 12.68 6.52 -1.94
CA TYR A 136 12.23 6.09 -3.26
C TYR A 136 13.39 5.85 -4.22
N LEU A 137 14.32 6.81 -4.33
CA LEU A 137 15.51 6.69 -5.18
C LEU A 137 16.37 5.50 -4.76
N ARG A 138 16.57 5.30 -3.46
CA ARG A 138 17.30 4.14 -2.93
C ARG A 138 16.64 2.82 -3.33
N ALA A 139 15.34 2.68 -3.11
CA ALA A 139 14.61 1.45 -3.46
C ALA A 139 14.64 1.19 -4.97
N MET A 140 14.50 2.22 -5.80
CA MET A 140 14.64 2.11 -7.26
C MET A 140 16.05 1.67 -7.67
N SER A 141 17.09 2.25 -7.08
CA SER A 141 18.48 1.86 -7.35
C SER A 141 18.75 0.41 -6.95
N GLU A 142 18.32 -0.02 -5.75
CA GLU A 142 18.47 -1.40 -5.27
C GLU A 142 17.78 -2.43 -6.19
N ARG A 143 16.67 -2.05 -6.85
CA ARG A 143 15.97 -2.91 -7.82
C ARG A 143 16.67 -3.01 -9.17
N ILE A 144 17.31 -1.94 -9.62
CA ILE A 144 17.95 -1.88 -10.94
C ILE A 144 19.34 -2.54 -10.92
N GLY A 145 20.02 -2.53 -9.76
CA GLY A 145 21.35 -3.14 -9.57
C GLY A 145 22.40 -2.10 -9.23
#